data_AF-A0A317SXD3-F1
#
_entry.id   AF-A0A317SXD3-F1
#
_cell.length_a   1.000
_cell.length_b   1.000
_cell.length_c   1.000
_cell.angle_alpha   90.00
_cell.angle_beta   90.00
_cell.angle_gamma   90.00
#
_symmetry.space_group_name_H-M   'P 1'
#
loop_
_entity.id
_entity.type
_entity.pdbx_description
1 polymer ?
#
loop_
_entity_poly.entity_id
_entity_poly.type
_entity_poly.pdbx_seq_one_letter_code
_entity_poly.pdbx_strand_id
1 'polypeptide(L)'
;QISRTSAVILLIVSTSLVALCAEFLVSGIDHLVSNTPISEAFIGLIILPIVGNAAEHVTAVTVAARNKMDLAIGVAVGSSIQIALFITPIVVIIGWILDRPMSLYFNLFETVTLFASAFIVNFLVLDGRSNYLEGGLLCAGYVIIRFVLLY
;
A
#
# COMPACT_ATOMS: atom_id res chain seq x y z
N GLN A 1 12.67 17.45 21.91
CA GLN A 1 13.43 17.10 20.68
C GLN A 1 14.19 15.81 20.98
N ILE A 2 14.11 14.81 20.09
CA ILE A 2 14.81 13.53 20.27
C ILE A 2 16.27 13.72 19.85
N SER A 3 17.24 13.26 20.66
CA SER A 3 18.66 13.27 20.28
C SER A 3 18.90 12.40 19.04
N ARG A 4 19.89 12.77 18.20
CA ARG A 4 20.24 11.97 17.00
C ARG A 4 20.52 10.51 17.34
N THR A 5 21.24 10.27 18.44
CA THR A 5 21.53 8.92 18.94
C THR A 5 20.25 8.18 19.33
N SER A 6 19.35 8.83 20.06
CA SER A 6 18.05 8.25 20.42
C SER A 6 17.17 7.96 19.21
N ALA A 7 17.21 8.80 18.17
CA ALA A 7 16.47 8.59 16.93
C ALA A 7 16.98 7.38 16.15
N VAL A 8 18.30 7.22 16.03
CA VAL A 8 18.93 6.06 15.38
C VAL A 8 18.62 4.77 16.15
N ILE A 9 18.74 4.80 17.48
CA ILE A 9 18.41 3.63 18.33
C ILE A 9 16.94 3.25 18.14
N LEU A 10 16.03 4.22 18.19
CA LEU A 10 14.60 3.96 18.05
C LEU A 10 14.27 3.40 16.67
N LEU A 11 14.88 3.92 15.60
CA LEU A 11 14.72 3.40 14.24
C LEU A 11 15.18 1.95 14.12
N ILE A 12 16.37 1.61 14.62
CA ILE A 12 16.89 0.24 14.56
C ILE A 12 15.96 -0.71 15.33
N VAL A 13 15.59 -0.34 16.57
CA VAL A 13 14.72 -1.17 17.41
C VAL A 13 13.34 -1.36 16.78
N SER A 14 12.72 -0.29 16.26
CA SER A 14 11.40 -0.40 15.63
C SER A 14 11.45 -1.21 14.34
N THR A 15 12.47 -1.02 13.51
CA THR A 15 12.65 -1.80 12.28
C THR A 15 12.87 -3.29 12.59
N SER A 16 13.68 -3.64 13.58
CA SER A 16 13.86 -5.02 14.01
C SER A 16 12.56 -5.64 14.52
N LEU A 17 11.77 -4.89 15.31
CA LEU A 17 10.49 -5.37 15.81
C LEU A 17 9.49 -5.61 14.68
N VAL A 18 9.43 -4.68 13.71
CA VAL A 18 8.58 -4.83 12.52
C VAL A 18 9.01 -6.02 11.67
N ALA A 19 10.32 -6.26 11.52
CA ALA A 19 10.84 -7.42 10.78
C ALA A 19 10.40 -8.75 11.44
N LEU A 20 10.49 -8.85 12.77
CA LEU A 20 10.01 -10.02 13.52
C LEU A 20 8.49 -10.22 13.35
N CYS A 21 7.72 -9.15 13.46
CA CYS A 21 6.27 -9.21 13.22
C CYS A 21 5.95 -9.63 11.78
N ALA A 22 6.71 -9.16 10.80
CA ALA A 22 6.53 -9.52 9.40
C ALA A 22 6.84 -11.00 9.15
N GLU A 23 7.86 -11.58 9.79
CA GLU A 23 8.17 -13.01 9.71
C GLU A 23 7.02 -13.88 10.26
N PHE A 24 6.46 -13.50 11.42
CA PHE A 24 5.29 -14.18 11.98
C PHE A 24 4.04 -14.00 11.11
N LEU A 25 3.85 -12.82 10.53
CA LEU A 25 2.74 -12.53 9.63
C LEU A 25 2.80 -13.41 8.38
N VAL A 26 3.95 -13.45 7.69
CA VAL A 26 4.15 -14.26 6.48
C VAL A 26 3.96 -15.75 6.78
N SER A 27 4.51 -16.24 7.90
CA SER A 27 4.33 -17.64 8.33
C SER A 27 2.85 -18.00 8.59
N GLY A 28 2.03 -17.02 8.98
CA GLY A 28 0.59 -17.20 9.19
C GLY A 28 -0.23 -17.22 7.89
N ILE A 29 0.30 -16.70 6.78
CA ILE A 29 -0.44 -16.62 5.51
C ILE A 29 -0.77 -18.01 4.99
N ASP A 30 0.21 -18.93 4.94
CA ASP A 30 0.00 -20.29 4.45
C ASP A 30 -1.07 -21.04 5.24
N HIS A 31 -1.11 -20.82 6.56
CA HIS A 31 -2.13 -21.39 7.43
C HIS A 31 -3.51 -20.76 7.20
N LEU A 32 -3.57 -19.46 6.95
CA LEU A 32 -4.83 -18.77 6.66
C LEU A 32 -5.42 -19.23 5.32
N VAL A 33 -4.60 -19.29 4.28
CA VAL A 33 -5.01 -19.69 2.92
C VAL A 33 -5.47 -21.15 2.88
N SER A 34 -4.83 -22.04 3.64
CA SER A 34 -5.22 -23.46 3.69
C SER A 34 -6.52 -23.73 4.46
N ASN A 35 -6.93 -22.83 5.37
CA ASN A 35 -8.10 -23.04 6.24
C ASN A 35 -9.28 -22.11 5.93
N THR A 36 -9.12 -21.16 5.01
CA THR A 36 -10.16 -20.19 4.64
C THR A 36 -10.29 -20.06 3.13
N PRO A 37 -11.45 -19.62 2.62
CA PRO A 37 -11.62 -19.36 1.18
C PRO A 37 -10.90 -18.10 0.69
N ILE A 38 -9.99 -17.51 1.48
CA ILE A 38 -9.32 -16.25 1.15
C ILE A 38 -8.11 -16.54 0.26
N SER A 39 -8.05 -15.88 -0.91
CA SER A 39 -6.94 -16.02 -1.84
C SER A 39 -5.66 -15.33 -1.34
N GLU A 40 -4.49 -15.85 -1.72
CA GLU A 40 -3.20 -15.16 -1.50
C GLU A 40 -3.19 -13.76 -2.11
N ALA A 41 -3.82 -13.59 -3.27
CA ALA A 41 -3.97 -12.30 -3.93
C ALA A 41 -4.75 -11.29 -3.08
N PHE A 42 -5.84 -11.71 -2.42
CA PHE A 42 -6.59 -10.84 -1.51
C PHE A 42 -5.74 -10.41 -0.31
N ILE A 43 -4.98 -11.34 0.27
CA ILE A 43 -4.08 -11.04 1.39
C ILE A 43 -3.00 -10.04 0.93
N GLY A 44 -2.36 -10.31 -0.21
CA GLY A 44 -1.28 -9.50 -0.75
C GLY A 44 -1.69 -8.11 -1.24
N LEU A 45 -2.85 -7.98 -1.88
CA LEU A 45 -3.30 -6.71 -2.48
C LEU A 45 -4.18 -5.87 -1.55
N ILE A 46 -4.89 -6.48 -0.59
CA ILE A 46 -5.80 -5.77 0.30
C ILE A 46 -5.25 -5.71 1.72
N ILE A 47 -4.97 -6.86 2.34
CA ILE A 47 -4.65 -6.90 3.78
C ILE A 47 -3.27 -6.29 4.06
N LEU A 48 -2.22 -6.74 3.36
CA LEU A 48 -0.85 -6.29 3.61
C LEU A 48 -0.67 -4.77 3.40
N PRO A 49 -1.17 -4.16 2.30
CA PRO A 49 -1.01 -2.72 2.10
C PRO A 49 -1.78 -1.87 3.11
N ILE A 50 -2.94 -2.32 3.59
CA ILE A 50 -3.70 -1.60 4.64
C ILE A 50 -2.85 -1.51 5.91
N VAL A 51 -2.24 -2.61 6.35
CA VAL A 51 -1.44 -2.63 7.57
C VAL A 51 -0.13 -1.87 7.37
N GLY A 52 0.56 -2.10 6.25
CA GLY A 52 1.84 -1.46 5.92
C GLY A 52 1.75 0.07 5.80
N ASN A 53 0.64 0.57 5.25
CA ASN A 53 0.47 2.00 4.97
C ASN A 53 -0.50 2.69 5.94
N ALA A 54 -0.96 2.00 7.00
CA ALA A 54 -1.94 2.53 7.94
C ALA A 54 -1.53 3.89 8.54
N ALA A 55 -0.27 4.03 8.95
CA ALA A 55 0.25 5.26 9.53
C ALA A 55 0.25 6.44 8.53
N GLU A 56 0.55 6.15 7.26
CA GLU A 56 0.49 7.14 6.19
C GLU A 56 -0.95 7.56 5.88
N HIS A 57 -1.89 6.59 5.86
CA HIS A 57 -3.32 6.87 5.70
C HIS A 57 -3.86 7.77 6.82
N VAL A 58 -3.52 7.45 8.08
CA VAL A 58 -3.92 8.28 9.23
C VAL A 58 -3.35 9.70 9.10
N THR A 59 -2.09 9.82 8.67
CA THR A 59 -1.45 11.12 8.45
C THR A 59 -2.14 11.90 7.34
N ALA A 60 -2.40 11.27 6.18
CA ALA A 60 -3.08 11.89 5.05
C ALA A 60 -4.50 12.36 5.42
N VAL A 61 -5.29 11.52 6.10
CA VAL A 61 -6.64 11.89 6.57
C VAL A 61 -6.59 13.02 7.59
N THR A 62 -5.64 12.99 8.52
CA THR A 62 -5.49 14.04 9.54
C THR A 62 -5.11 15.39 8.91
N VAL A 63 -4.24 15.37 7.90
CA VAL A 63 -3.82 16.57 7.17
C VAL A 63 -4.95 17.09 6.28
N ALA A 64 -5.70 16.20 5.62
CA ALA A 64 -6.90 16.54 4.86
C ALA A 64 -7.98 17.19 5.74
N ALA A 65 -8.23 16.63 6.93
CA ALA A 65 -9.18 17.18 7.91
C ALA A 65 -8.82 18.59 8.40
N ARG A 66 -7.54 18.98 8.26
CA ARG A 66 -7.05 20.34 8.54
C ARG A 66 -7.11 21.26 7.31
N ASN A 67 -7.90 20.89 6.31
CA ASN A 67 -8.10 21.62 5.06
C ASN A 67 -6.80 21.82 4.25
N LYS A 68 -5.87 20.86 4.33
CA LYS A 68 -4.62 20.85 3.57
C LYS A 68 -4.60 19.70 2.55
N MET A 69 -5.52 19.74 1.60
CA MET A 69 -5.72 18.65 0.64
C MET A 69 -4.48 18.39 -0.23
N ASP A 70 -3.77 19.44 -0.66
CA ASP A 70 -2.54 19.30 -1.46
C ASP A 70 -1.46 18.48 -0.76
N LEU A 71 -1.31 18.69 0.56
CA LEU A 71 -0.36 17.92 1.37
C LEU A 71 -0.83 16.48 1.57
N ALA A 72 -2.13 16.25 1.72
CA ALA A 72 -2.69 14.91 1.87
C ALA A 72 -2.51 14.08 0.58
N ILE A 73 -2.79 14.69 -0.58
CA ILE A 73 -2.53 14.11 -1.90
C ILE A 73 -1.02 13.86 -2.08
N GLY A 74 -0.18 14.82 -1.69
CA GLY A 74 1.27 14.68 -1.74
C GLY A 74 1.80 13.47 -0.96
N VAL A 75 1.25 13.21 0.24
CA VAL A 75 1.59 12.01 1.03
C VAL A 75 1.16 10.73 0.31
N ALA A 76 -0.09 10.66 -0.17
CA ALA A 76 -0.63 9.45 -0.79
C ALA A 76 0.02 9.13 -2.15
N VAL A 77 0.13 10.12 -3.03
CA VAL A 77 0.73 9.97 -4.37
C VAL A 77 2.24 9.78 -4.25
N GLY A 78 2.90 10.47 -3.34
CA GLY A 78 4.34 10.29 -3.09
C GLY A 78 4.69 8.87 -2.67
N SER A 79 3.93 8.29 -1.73
CA SER A 79 4.07 6.89 -1.32
C SER A 79 3.85 5.92 -2.49
N SER A 80 2.82 6.17 -3.31
CA SER A 80 2.51 5.36 -4.49
C SER A 80 3.63 5.37 -5.54
N ILE A 81 4.21 6.55 -5.80
CA ILE A 81 5.35 6.71 -6.72
C ILE A 81 6.59 5.99 -6.16
N GLN A 82 6.86 6.09 -4.86
CA GLN A 82 7.98 5.39 -4.22
C GLN A 82 7.82 3.88 -4.33
N ILE A 83 6.62 3.34 -4.10
CA ILE A 83 6.35 1.91 -4.28
C ILE A 83 6.60 1.51 -5.73
N ALA A 84 6.04 2.24 -6.69
CA ALA A 84 6.12 1.90 -8.11
C ALA A 84 7.52 2.01 -8.71
N LEU A 85 8.27 3.08 -8.41
CA LEU A 85 9.55 3.38 -9.04
C LEU A 85 10.76 2.86 -8.27
N PHE A 86 10.64 2.65 -6.96
CA PHE A 86 11.77 2.26 -6.12
C PHE A 86 11.59 0.87 -5.52
N ILE A 87 10.51 0.66 -4.74
CA ILE A 87 10.36 -0.58 -3.97
C ILE A 87 10.16 -1.78 -4.90
N THR A 88 9.18 -1.71 -5.81
CA THR A 88 8.84 -2.83 -6.69
C THR A 88 10.02 -3.27 -7.58
N PRO A 89 10.75 -2.37 -8.27
CA PRO A 89 11.94 -2.76 -9.04
C PRO A 89 13.06 -3.35 -8.17
N ILE A 90 13.29 -2.81 -6.97
CA ILE A 90 14.31 -3.34 -6.06
C ILE A 90 13.96 -4.74 -5.60
N VAL A 91 12.69 -5.02 -5.29
CA VAL A 91 12.25 -6.36 -4.90
C VAL A 91 12.46 -7.37 -6.03
N VAL A 92 12.22 -6.98 -7.29
CA VAL A 92 12.53 -7.84 -8.46
C VAL A 92 14.03 -8.11 -8.59
N ILE A 93 14.87 -7.08 -8.42
CA ILE A 93 16.34 -7.23 -8.46
C ILE A 93 16.83 -8.13 -7.33
N ILE A 94 16.32 -7.96 -6.11
CA ILE A 94 16.64 -8.83 -4.96
C ILE A 94 16.20 -10.27 -5.24
N GLY A 95 15.00 -10.45 -5.83
CA GLY A 95 14.53 -11.75 -6.27
C GLY A 95 15.51 -12.42 -7.23
N TRP A 96 16.04 -11.67 -8.20
CA TRP A 96 17.06 -12.17 -9.12
C TRP A 96 18.38 -12.55 -8.43
N ILE A 97 18.85 -11.73 -7.48
CA ILE A 97 20.06 -12.01 -6.69
C ILE A 97 19.90 -13.28 -5.83
N LEU A 98 18.68 -13.55 -5.34
CA LEU A 98 18.34 -14.69 -4.50
C LEU A 98 17.87 -15.93 -5.29
N ASP A 99 17.97 -15.91 -6.63
CA ASP A 99 17.48 -16.95 -7.54
C ASP A 99 15.99 -17.32 -7.30
N ARG A 100 15.17 -16.31 -6.96
CA ARG A 100 13.72 -16.44 -6.79
C ARG A 100 12.98 -15.84 -7.99
N PRO A 101 11.93 -16.51 -8.51
CA PRO A 101 11.18 -16.04 -9.68
C PRO A 101 10.25 -14.87 -9.32
N MET A 102 10.82 -13.70 -9.08
CA MET A 102 10.07 -12.45 -8.88
C MET A 102 10.05 -11.67 -10.19
N SER A 103 8.85 -11.30 -10.67
CA SER A 103 8.69 -10.56 -11.92
C SER A 103 7.67 -9.44 -11.78
N LEU A 104 7.63 -8.54 -12.77
CA LEU A 104 6.59 -7.51 -12.91
C LEU A 104 5.35 -8.03 -13.66
N TYR A 105 5.19 -9.34 -13.76
CA TYR A 105 4.04 -9.96 -14.40
C TYR A 105 2.86 -9.95 -13.42
N PHE A 106 1.99 -8.95 -13.57
CA PHE A 106 0.72 -8.87 -12.87
C PHE A 106 -0.38 -9.53 -13.69
N ASN A 107 -1.39 -10.08 -13.02
CA ASN A 107 -2.55 -10.62 -13.72
C ASN A 107 -3.29 -9.53 -14.51
N LEU A 108 -4.09 -9.93 -15.51
CA LEU A 108 -4.86 -8.99 -16.32
C LEU A 108 -5.75 -8.09 -15.45
N PHE A 109 -6.43 -8.68 -14.47
CA PHE A 109 -7.29 -7.95 -13.53
C PHE A 109 -6.50 -6.92 -12.71
N GLU A 110 -5.35 -7.31 -12.16
CA GLU A 110 -4.48 -6.42 -11.36
C GLU A 110 -3.96 -5.26 -12.21
N THR A 111 -3.51 -5.55 -13.43
CA THR A 111 -2.99 -4.56 -14.37
C THR A 111 -4.06 -3.54 -14.76
N VAL A 112 -5.25 -4.01 -15.14
CA VAL A 112 -6.38 -3.14 -15.50
C VAL A 112 -6.82 -2.30 -14.31
N THR A 113 -6.93 -2.90 -13.13
CA THR A 113 -7.33 -2.20 -11.91
C THR A 113 -6.31 -1.13 -11.53
N LEU A 114 -5.01 -1.45 -11.52
CA LEU A 114 -3.94 -0.50 -11.24
C LEU A 114 -3.96 0.68 -12.23
N PHE A 115 -4.09 0.39 -13.53
CA PHE A 115 -4.16 1.42 -14.56
C PHE A 115 -5.39 2.33 -14.39
N ALA A 116 -6.57 1.74 -14.18
CA ALA A 116 -7.81 2.49 -13.96
C ALA A 116 -7.73 3.36 -12.70
N SER A 117 -7.23 2.82 -11.59
CA SER A 117 -7.05 3.57 -10.35
C SER A 117 -6.08 4.74 -10.53
N ALA A 118 -4.92 4.52 -11.16
CA ALA A 118 -3.95 5.58 -11.44
C ALA A 118 -4.53 6.66 -12.35
N PHE A 119 -5.28 6.26 -13.38
CA PHE A 119 -5.93 7.18 -14.31
C PHE A 119 -7.00 8.06 -13.63
N ILE A 120 -7.89 7.45 -12.84
CA ILE A 120 -8.94 8.15 -12.12
C ILE A 120 -8.34 9.13 -11.09
N VAL A 121 -7.36 8.68 -10.30
CA VAL A 121 -6.70 9.54 -9.31
C VAL A 121 -5.98 10.71 -10.00
N ASN A 122 -5.29 10.46 -11.12
CA ASN A 122 -4.64 11.54 -11.87
C ASN A 122 -5.65 12.57 -12.38
N PHE A 123 -6.79 12.12 -12.91
CA PHE A 123 -7.85 13.03 -13.36
C PHE A 123 -8.43 13.88 -12.22
N LEU A 124 -8.68 13.29 -11.05
CA LEU A 124 -9.18 14.01 -9.87
C LEU A 124 -8.16 15.01 -9.33
N VAL A 125 -6.87 14.67 -9.33
CA VAL A 125 -5.80 15.58 -8.90
C VAL A 125 -5.67 16.76 -9.87
N LEU A 126 -5.82 16.54 -11.18
CA LEU A 126 -5.76 17.58 -12.20
C LEU A 126 -6.91 18.59 -12.12
N ASP A 127 -8.10 18.17 -11.68
CA ASP A 127 -9.25 19.06 -11.49
C ASP A 127 -9.02 20.06 -10.34
N GLY A 128 -8.07 19.77 -9.44
CA GLY A 128 -7.60 20.70 -8.41
C GLY A 128 -8.62 21.04 -7.33
N ARG A 129 -9.79 20.39 -7.33
CA ARG A 129 -10.82 20.47 -6.30
C ARG A 129 -11.21 19.06 -5.86
N SER A 130 -11.58 18.92 -4.60
CA SER A 130 -12.04 17.66 -4.03
C SER A 130 -13.42 17.84 -3.43
N ASN A 131 -14.32 16.92 -3.69
CA ASN A 131 -15.64 16.87 -3.07
C ASN A 131 -15.88 15.56 -2.31
N TYR A 132 -16.78 15.58 -1.32
CA TYR A 132 -17.17 14.38 -0.56
C TYR A 132 -17.71 13.26 -1.45
N LEU A 133 -18.38 13.63 -2.56
CA LEU A 133 -18.92 12.66 -3.51
C LEU A 133 -17.80 11.95 -4.31
N GLU A 134 -16.75 12.67 -4.71
CA GLU A 134 -15.59 12.08 -5.38
C GLU A 134 -14.84 11.13 -4.44
N GLY A 135 -14.62 11.55 -3.19
CA GLY A 135 -14.03 10.67 -2.16
C GLY A 135 -14.89 9.44 -1.90
N GLY A 136 -16.22 9.60 -1.83
CA GLY A 136 -17.16 8.49 -1.69
C GLY A 136 -17.11 7.50 -2.86
N LEU A 137 -17.01 8.00 -4.10
CA LEU A 137 -16.87 7.17 -5.30
C LEU A 137 -15.55 6.39 -5.31
N LEU A 138 -14.43 7.02 -4.92
CA LEU A 138 -13.14 6.34 -4.78
C LEU A 138 -13.20 5.21 -3.74
N CYS A 139 -13.77 5.47 -2.57
CA CYS A 139 -13.97 4.46 -1.53
C CYS A 139 -14.87 3.32 -2.02
N ALA A 140 -15.96 3.62 -2.72
CA ALA A 140 -16.85 2.62 -3.29
C ALA A 140 -16.12 1.75 -4.32
N GLY A 141 -15.33 2.36 -5.22
CA GLY A 141 -14.50 1.63 -6.18
C GLY A 141 -13.51 0.69 -5.51
N TYR A 142 -12.82 1.15 -4.47
CA TYR A 142 -11.91 0.30 -3.69
C TYR A 142 -12.62 -0.89 -3.02
N VAL A 143 -13.82 -0.67 -2.46
CA VAL A 143 -14.63 -1.75 -1.86
C VAL A 143 -15.09 -2.77 -2.91
N ILE A 144 -15.46 -2.32 -4.11
CA ILE A 144 -15.83 -3.21 -5.22
C ILE A 144 -14.64 -4.08 -5.63
N ILE A 145 -13.45 -3.48 -5.82
CA ILE A 145 -12.21 -4.21 -6.15
C ILE A 145 -11.92 -5.27 -5.07
N ARG A 146 -12.01 -4.87 -3.80
CA ARG A 146 -11.84 -5.77 -2.66
C ARG A 146 -12.81 -6.94 -2.72
N PHE A 147 -14.09 -6.68 -3.01
CA PHE A 147 -15.09 -7.73 -3.11
C PHE A 147 -14.77 -8.68 -4.26
N VAL A 148 -14.40 -8.15 -5.45
CA VAL A 148 -14.02 -8.99 -6.59
C VAL A 148 -12.81 -9.87 -6.31
N LEU A 149 -11.80 -9.38 -5.58
CA LEU A 149 -10.63 -10.18 -5.20
C LEU A 149 -10.91 -11.27 -4.15
N LEU A 150 -12.01 -11.13 -3.41
CA LEU A 150 -12.41 -12.09 -2.38
C LEU A 150 -13.11 -13.33 -2.97
N TYR A 151 -13.69 -13.22 -4.16
CA TYR A 151 -14.40 -14.31 -4.87
C TYR A 151 -13.57 -14.83 -6.03
#